data_AF-A0A9D7BRM0-F1
#
_entry.id   AF-A0A9D7BRM0-F1
#
_cell.length_a   1.000
_cell.length_b   1.000
_cell.length_c   1.000
_cell.angle_alpha   90.00
_cell.angle_beta   90.00
_cell.angle_gamma   90.00
#
_symmetry.space_group_name_H-M   'P 1'
#
loop_
_entity.id
_entity.type
_entity.pdbx_description
1 polymer ?
#
loop_
_entity_poly.entity_id
_entity_poly.type
_entity_poly.pdbx_seq_one_letter_code
_entity_poly.pdbx_strand_id
1 'polypeptide(L)' 'MPIEEVEKFILYNKHLPNIPSAEYIQKEGLKVAEVTTLMMEKIEEMMLYIIEQNTQIKNLKNELDILKNQK' A
#
# COMPACT_ATOMS: atom_id res chain seq x y z
N MET A 1 3.30 -7.74 3.74
CA MET A 1 3.93 -8.26 2.50
C MET A 1 4.87 -7.17 1.99
N PRO A 2 6.07 -7.49 1.49
CA PRO A 2 6.93 -6.51 0.81
C PRO A 2 6.18 -5.83 -0.33
N ILE A 3 6.40 -4.53 -0.54
CA ILE A 3 5.63 -3.74 -1.52
C ILE A 3 5.81 -4.26 -2.96
N GLU A 4 6.96 -4.85 -3.26
CA GLU A 4 7.29 -5.48 -4.55
C GLU A 4 6.48 -6.77 -4.78
N GLU A 5 6.17 -7.52 -3.72
CA GLU A 5 5.32 -8.70 -3.81
C GLU A 5 3.86 -8.30 -4.00
N VAL A 6 3.42 -7.22 -3.33
CA VAL A 6 2.08 -6.64 -3.52
C VAL A 6 1.91 -6.17 -4.97
N GLU A 7 2.92 -5.48 -5.52
CA GLU A 7 2.91 -5.05 -6.92
C GLU A 7 2.77 -6.22 -7.89
N LYS A 8 3.59 -7.26 -7.73
CA LYS A 8 3.50 -8.49 -8.55
C LYS A 8 2.12 -9.14 -8.46
N PHE A 9 1.56 -9.19 -7.25
CA PHE A 9 0.22 -9.74 -7.03
C PHE A 9 -0.84 -8.94 -7.78
N ILE A 10 -0.82 -7.61 -7.70
CA ILE A 10 -1.76 -6.74 -8.41
C ILE A 10 -1.61 -6.90 -9.93
N LEU A 11 -0.38 -6.99 -10.44
CA LEU A 11 -0.13 -7.15 -11.87
C LEU A 11 -0.76 -8.44 -12.42
N TYR A 12 -0.65 -9.54 -11.67
CA TYR A 12 -1.17 -10.85 -12.04
C TYR A 12 -2.69 -10.97 -11.80
N ASN A 13 -3.17 -10.58 -10.61
CA ASN A 13 -4.55 -10.82 -10.17
C ASN A 13 -5.51 -9.65 -10.42
N LYS A 14 -5.00 -8.45 -10.75
CA LYS A 14 -5.78 -7.21 -10.97
C LYS A 14 -6.55 -6.68 -9.75
N HIS A 15 -6.33 -7.26 -8.57
CA HIS A 15 -6.87 -6.80 -7.31
C HIS A 15 -5.81 -6.92 -6.21
N LEU A 16 -6.05 -6.26 -5.07
CA LEU A 16 -5.17 -6.34 -3.92
C LEU A 16 -5.23 -7.73 -3.26
N PRO A 17 -4.13 -8.17 -2.62
CA PRO A 17 -4.17 -9.35 -1.76
C PRO A 17 -5.27 -9.23 -0.70
N ASN A 18 -5.97 -10.34 -0.46
CA ASN A 18 -7.08 -10.48 0.49
C ASN A 18 -8.34 -9.67 0.15
N ILE A 19 -8.37 -8.95 -0.96
CA ILE A 19 -9.58 -8.30 -1.47
C ILE A 19 -10.15 -9.18 -2.59
N PRO A 20 -11.44 -9.57 -2.53
CA PRO A 20 -12.06 -10.30 -3.63
C PRO A 20 -12.03 -9.50 -4.94
N SER A 21 -11.98 -10.19 -6.07
CA SER A 21 -12.05 -9.52 -7.37
C SER A 21 -13.38 -8.79 -7.54
N ALA A 22 -13.39 -7.73 -8.36
CA ALA A 22 -14.63 -7.02 -8.67
C ALA A 22 -15.69 -7.94 -9.28
N GLU A 23 -15.28 -8.92 -10.10
CA GLU A 23 -16.17 -9.93 -10.68
C GLU A 23 -16.82 -10.82 -9.61
N TYR A 24 -16.04 -11.27 -8.62
CA TYR A 24 -16.56 -12.05 -7.51
C TYR A 24 -17.59 -11.26 -6.70
N ILE A 25 -17.27 -9.99 -6.37
CA ILE A 25 -18.18 -9.11 -5.63
C ILE A 25 -19.47 -8.86 -6.42
N GLN A 26 -19.38 -8.70 -7.73
CA GLN A 26 -20.55 -8.51 -8.58
C GLN A 26 -21.45 -9.75 -8.62
N LYS A 27 -20.87 -10.96 -8.64
CA LYS A 27 -21.60 -12.22 -8.79
C LYS A 27 -22.20 -12.73 -7.48
N GLU A 28 -21.41 -12.76 -6.42
CA GLU A 28 -21.76 -13.37 -5.14
C GLU A 28 -22.26 -12.33 -4.12
N GLY A 29 -22.04 -11.04 -4.38
CA GLY A 29 -22.23 -9.99 -3.41
C GLY A 29 -21.18 -10.02 -2.30
N LEU A 30 -21.12 -8.95 -1.51
CA LEU A 30 -20.29 -8.89 -0.31
C LEU A 30 -21.04 -8.08 0.75
N LYS A 31 -20.99 -8.49 2.03
CA LYS A 31 -21.70 -7.73 3.06
C LYS A 31 -21.03 -6.38 3.23
N VAL A 32 -21.82 -5.32 3.39
CA VAL A 32 -21.30 -3.96 3.58
C VAL A 32 -20.34 -3.88 4.78
N ALA A 33 -20.64 -4.60 5.86
CA ALA A 33 -19.76 -4.69 7.02
C ALA A 33 -18.39 -5.31 6.67
N GLU A 34 -18.37 -6.37 5.86
CA GLU A 34 -17.13 -7.04 5.42
C GLU A 34 -16.30 -6.14 4.51
N VAL A 35 -16.94 -5.43 3.57
CA VAL A 35 -16.26 -4.42 2.73
C VAL A 35 -15.64 -3.33 3.59
N THR A 36 -16.38 -2.84 4.60
CA THR A 36 -15.93 -1.76 5.47
C THR A 36 -14.72 -2.19 6.30
N THR A 37 -14.74 -3.40 6.85
CA THR A 37 -13.59 -3.96 7.58
C THR A 37 -12.37 -4.09 6.67
N LEU A 38 -12.53 -4.67 5.47
CA LEU A 38 -11.45 -4.79 4.50
C LEU A 38 -10.88 -3.42 4.09
N MET A 39 -11.73 -2.41 3.92
CA MET A 39 -11.29 -1.04 3.64
C MET A 39 -10.45 -0.46 4.79
N MET A 40 -10.86 -0.65 6.05
CA MET A 40 -10.09 -0.17 7.20
C MET A 40 -8.72 -0.85 7.27
N GLU A 41 -8.65 -2.17 7.08
CA GLU A 41 -7.38 -2.89 7.02
C GLU A 41 -6.44 -2.33 5.94
N LYS A 42 -6.97 -1.99 4.75
CA LYS A 42 -6.16 -1.37 3.69
C LYS A 42 -5.74 0.05 3.98
N ILE A 43 -6.56 0.84 4.68
CA ILE A 43 -6.18 2.18 5.13
C ILE A 43 -5.04 2.11 6.15
N GLU A 44 -5.07 1.17 7.08
CA GLU A 44 -3.98 0.95 8.04
C GLU A 44 -2.68 0.53 7.35
N GLU A 45 -2.77 -0.44 6.43
CA GLU A 45 -1.64 -0.88 5.61
C GLU A 45 -1.03 0.28 4.80
N MET A 46 -1.87 1.11 4.17
CA MET A 46 -1.43 2.32 3.46
C MET A 46 -0.77 3.34 4.39
N MET A 47 -1.30 3.54 5.59
CA MET A 47 -0.72 4.47 6.57
C MET A 47 0.69 4.02 6.98
N LEU A 48 0.92 2.72 7.16
CA LEU A 48 2.24 2.16 7.45
C LEU A 48 3.23 2.45 6.31
N TYR A 49 2.83 2.22 5.05
CA TYR A 49 3.67 2.55 3.90
C TYR A 49 3.96 4.05 3.78
N ILE A 50 3.00 4.92 4.12
CA ILE A 50 3.20 6.38 4.12
C ILE A 50 4.23 6.78 5.18
N ILE A 51 4.18 6.19 6.37
CA ILE A 51 5.15 6.45 7.46
C ILE A 51 6.56 6.03 7.02
N GLU A 52 6.67 4.86 6.40
CA GLU A 52 7.94 4.35 5.87
C GLU A 52 8.51 5.27 4.79
N GLN A 53 7.70 5.64 3.80
CA GLN A 53 8.09 6.56 2.72
C GLN A 53 8.51 7.93 3.28
N ASN A 54 7.78 8.48 4.24
CA ASN A 54 8.15 9.75 4.88
C ASN A 54 9.51 9.66 5.58
N THR A 55 9.81 8.51 6.20
CA THR A 55 11.11 8.25 6.84
C THR A 55 12.22 8.20 5.79
N GLN A 56 12.02 7.46 4.70
CA GLN A 56 12.99 7.39 3.60
C GLN A 56 13.24 8.78 2.98
N ILE A 57 12.19 9.58 2.74
CA ILE A 57 12.30 10.94 2.21
C ILE A 57 13.11 11.84 3.15
N LYS A 58 12.90 11.75 4.46
CA LYS A 58 13.68 12.53 5.44
C LYS A 58 15.16 12.15 5.40
N ASN A 59 15.47 10.85 5.32
CA ASN A 59 16.85 10.38 5.23
C ASN A 59 17.52 10.89 3.94
N LEU A 60 16.85 10.76 2.79
CA LEU A 60 17.35 11.26 1.51
C LEU A 60 17.58 12.78 1.54
N LYS A 61 16.68 13.56 2.16
CA LYS A 61 16.86 15.01 2.34
C LYS A 61 18.09 15.34 3.18
N ASN A 62 18.29 14.62 4.29
CA ASN A 62 19.46 14.82 5.15
C ASN A 62 20.76 14.51 4.41
N GLU A 63 20.82 13.41 3.65
CA GLU A 63 21.98 13.05 2.83
C GLU A 63 22.28 14.11 1.77
N LEU A 64 21.24 14.63 1.10
CA LEU A 64 21.40 15.70 0.13
C LEU A 64 21.93 17.00 0.76
N ASP A 65 21.47 17.36 1.96
CA ASP A 65 21.96 18.55 2.66
C ASP A 65 23.42 18.39 3.09
N ILE A 66 23.83 17.21 3.55
CA ILE A 66 25.24 16.91 3.86
C ILE A 66 26.10 17.05 2.61
N LEU A 67 25.69 16.47 1.48
CA LEU A 67 26.44 16.53 0.22
C LEU A 67 26.54 17.95 -0.34
N LYS A 68 25.50 18.77 -0.17
CA LYS A 68 25.52 20.19 -0.59
C LYS A 68 26.49 21.02 0.25
N ASN A 69 26.57 20.76 1.55
CA ASN A 69 27.44 21.50 2.47
C ASN A 69 28.92 21.05 2.42
N GLN A 70 29.23 19.96 1.72
CA GLN A 70 30.59 19.49 1.46
C GLN A 70 31.22 20.10 0.18
N LYS A 71 30.44 20.87 -0.60
CA LYS A 71 30.91 21.65 -1.75
C LYS A 71 31.09 23.11 -1.39
#